data_AF-A0A7S2V2P3-F1
#
_entry.id   AF-A0A7S2V2P3-F1
#
_cell.length_a   1.000
_cell.length_b   1.000
_cell.length_c   1.000
_cell.angle_alpha   90.00
_cell.angle_beta   90.00
_cell.angle_gamma   90.00
#
_symmetry.space_group_name_H-M   'P 1'
#
loop_
_entity.id
_entity.type
_entity.pdbx_description
1 polymer ?
#
loop_
_entity_poly.entity_id
_entity_poly.type
_entity_poly.pdbx_seq_one_letter_code
_entity_poly.pdbx_strand_id
1 'polypeptide(L)'
;APAPAPAPAPAPAPAPAPAPAPAPAPAPDSMDVDAGTPAPGTTFYLTDLNSTTLKNLDHNVRLNPATNCHPGTGGGALVTKVTQLDWSDSTTFPPGKVDAIIGSDLIYQSSVVPILVNAIAELLSENGCFFYVAPESGRDGLDEFVTAMKSAGFEHKGSVAAPDEYKANPLESMDDEQCFIHFVDLQVTTYILQ
;
A
#
# COMPACT_ATOMS: atom_id res chain seq x y z
N ALA A 1 31.82 -63.02 -49.88
CA ALA A 1 31.21 -61.69 -50.06
C ALA A 1 30.93 -61.12 -48.68
N PRO A 2 31.30 -59.85 -48.39
CA PRO A 2 31.03 -59.25 -47.08
C PRO A 2 29.54 -58.96 -46.91
N ALA A 3 29.03 -59.10 -45.69
CA ALA A 3 27.62 -58.89 -45.34
C ALA A 3 27.27 -57.39 -45.34
N PRO A 4 26.04 -57.01 -45.76
CA PRO A 4 25.64 -55.60 -45.80
C PRO A 4 25.55 -54.99 -44.41
N ALA A 5 25.96 -53.73 -44.28
CA ALA A 5 25.95 -52.98 -43.04
C ALA A 5 24.50 -52.72 -42.55
N PRO A 6 24.24 -52.72 -41.23
CA PRO A 6 22.92 -52.46 -40.68
C PRO A 6 22.44 -51.03 -40.98
N ALA A 7 21.15 -50.88 -41.26
CA ALA A 7 20.52 -49.57 -41.49
C ALA A 7 20.48 -48.73 -40.20
N PRO A 8 20.59 -47.38 -40.30
CA PRO A 8 20.52 -46.49 -39.14
C PRO A 8 19.17 -46.56 -38.42
N ALA A 9 19.19 -46.49 -37.09
CA ALA A 9 17.98 -46.45 -36.27
C ALA A 9 17.19 -45.15 -36.48
N PRO A 10 15.84 -45.17 -36.42
CA PRO A 10 15.01 -43.97 -36.54
C PRO A 10 15.28 -42.95 -35.42
N ALA A 11 15.20 -41.66 -35.76
CA ALA A 11 15.32 -40.58 -34.78
C ALA A 11 14.16 -40.58 -33.77
N PRO A 12 14.38 -40.20 -32.50
CA PRO A 12 13.33 -40.08 -31.49
C PRO A 12 12.25 -39.07 -31.88
N ALA A 13 11.00 -39.36 -31.55
CA ALA A 13 9.89 -38.44 -31.76
C ALA A 13 9.99 -37.20 -30.84
N PRO A 14 9.47 -36.03 -31.24
CA PRO A 14 9.44 -34.83 -30.41
C PRO A 14 8.62 -35.03 -29.12
N ALA A 15 9.07 -34.40 -28.03
CA ALA A 15 8.34 -34.40 -26.77
C ALA A 15 7.00 -33.63 -26.89
N PRO A 16 5.95 -34.01 -26.14
CA PRO A 16 4.67 -33.28 -26.11
C PRO A 16 4.84 -31.85 -25.61
N ALA A 17 4.04 -30.93 -26.17
CA ALA A 17 3.98 -29.55 -25.70
C ALA A 17 3.43 -29.47 -24.24
N PRO A 18 3.87 -28.49 -23.43
CA PRO A 18 3.34 -28.28 -22.09
C PRO A 18 1.84 -28.01 -22.11
N ALA A 19 1.11 -28.52 -21.12
CA ALA A 19 -0.30 -28.22 -20.94
C ALA A 19 -0.52 -26.71 -20.64
N PRO A 20 -1.66 -26.13 -21.05
CA PRO A 20 -2.02 -24.75 -20.68
C PRO A 20 -2.04 -24.57 -19.16
N ALA A 21 -1.58 -23.41 -18.69
CA ALA A 21 -1.68 -23.04 -17.28
C ALA A 21 -3.15 -22.95 -16.84
N PRO A 22 -3.48 -23.27 -15.57
CA PRO A 22 -4.83 -23.08 -15.03
C PRO A 22 -5.28 -21.63 -15.17
N ALA A 23 -6.58 -21.42 -15.41
CA ALA A 23 -7.16 -20.08 -15.38
C ALA A 23 -6.99 -19.44 -13.98
N PRO A 24 -6.79 -18.11 -13.89
CA PRO A 24 -6.71 -17.41 -12.61
C PRO A 24 -7.94 -17.70 -11.75
N ALA A 25 -7.73 -17.93 -10.46
CA ALA A 25 -8.82 -17.98 -9.50
C ALA A 25 -9.60 -16.65 -9.52
N PRO A 26 -10.91 -16.65 -9.26
CA PRO A 26 -11.67 -15.42 -9.09
C PRO A 26 -11.00 -14.56 -8.01
N ALA A 27 -10.87 -13.27 -8.28
CA ALA A 27 -10.37 -12.31 -7.31
C ALA A 27 -11.23 -12.38 -6.03
N PRO A 28 -10.63 -12.22 -4.83
CA PRO A 28 -11.42 -12.05 -3.62
C PRO A 28 -12.39 -10.89 -3.82
N ASP A 29 -13.61 -11.03 -3.29
CA ASP A 29 -14.58 -9.94 -3.23
C ASP A 29 -13.84 -8.68 -2.78
N SER A 30 -13.99 -7.60 -3.56
CA SER A 30 -13.47 -6.29 -3.22
C SER A 30 -13.75 -6.05 -1.75
N MET A 31 -12.73 -5.69 -0.97
CA MET A 31 -13.00 -5.02 0.29
C MET A 31 -13.83 -3.80 -0.10
N ASP A 32 -15.14 -3.88 0.11
CA ASP A 32 -16.04 -2.75 0.11
C ASP A 32 -15.63 -1.89 1.31
N VAL A 33 -14.50 -1.19 1.17
CA VAL A 33 -14.36 0.11 1.77
C VAL A 33 -15.42 0.95 1.06
N ASP A 34 -16.62 0.96 1.64
CA ASP A 34 -17.50 2.13 1.53
C ASP A 34 -16.67 3.30 2.05
N ALA A 35 -15.82 3.85 1.18
CA ALA A 35 -15.19 5.15 1.33
C ALA A 35 -16.31 6.17 1.13
N GLY A 36 -17.34 6.07 1.97
CA GLY A 36 -18.42 7.01 2.05
C GLY A 36 -17.81 8.40 2.14
N THR A 37 -18.47 9.37 1.51
CA THR A 37 -18.03 10.76 1.59
C THR A 37 -17.78 11.10 3.06
N PRO A 38 -16.59 11.63 3.43
CA PRO A 38 -16.27 11.94 4.82
C PRO A 38 -17.39 12.77 5.42
N ALA A 39 -17.77 12.43 6.66
CA ALA A 39 -18.80 13.19 7.34
C ALA A 39 -18.40 14.68 7.41
N PRO A 40 -19.37 15.61 7.36
CA PRO A 40 -19.12 17.02 7.63
C PRO A 40 -18.25 17.23 8.86
N GLY A 41 -17.10 17.91 8.72
CA GLY A 41 -16.19 18.20 9.83
C GLY A 41 -15.16 17.12 10.14
N THR A 42 -15.01 16.08 9.31
CA THR A 42 -13.87 15.15 9.42
C THR A 42 -12.55 15.91 9.31
N THR A 43 -11.64 15.65 10.25
CA THR A 43 -10.29 16.23 10.27
C THR A 43 -9.27 15.20 9.80
N PHE A 44 -8.45 15.56 8.82
CA PHE A 44 -7.30 14.79 8.36
C PHE A 44 -6.01 15.41 8.89
N TYR A 45 -5.18 14.59 9.52
CA TYR A 45 -3.82 14.99 9.91
C TYR A 45 -2.83 14.38 8.91
N LEU A 46 -2.14 15.22 8.16
CA LEU A 46 -1.03 14.83 7.30
C LEU A 46 0.27 15.09 8.06
N THR A 47 1.04 14.05 8.31
CA THR A 47 2.14 14.10 9.26
C THR A 47 3.43 13.58 8.68
N ASP A 48 4.54 14.19 9.09
CA ASP A 48 5.89 13.72 8.86
C ASP A 48 6.79 14.27 9.98
N LEU A 49 7.97 13.69 10.17
CA LEU A 49 8.98 14.22 11.09
C LEU A 49 9.74 15.41 10.46
N ASN A 50 9.97 15.35 9.15
CA ASN A 50 10.82 16.30 8.44
C ASN A 50 10.06 17.56 8.05
N SER A 51 10.47 18.70 8.61
CA SER A 51 9.86 20.01 8.33
C SER A 51 9.88 20.45 6.85
N THR A 52 10.80 19.95 6.04
CA THR A 52 10.80 20.19 4.59
C THR A 52 9.69 19.40 3.91
N THR A 53 9.49 18.14 4.30
CA THR A 53 8.36 17.33 3.81
C THR A 53 7.03 17.98 4.19
N LEU A 54 6.90 18.51 5.40
CA LEU A 54 5.69 19.23 5.81
C LEU A 54 5.39 20.44 4.91
N LYS A 55 6.39 21.23 4.52
CA LYS A 55 6.21 22.35 3.57
C LYS A 55 5.72 21.87 2.20
N ASN A 56 6.20 20.72 1.74
CA ASN A 56 5.75 20.10 0.50
C ASN A 56 4.32 19.57 0.61
N LEU A 57 3.96 18.95 1.74
CA LEU A 57 2.59 18.54 2.04
C LEU A 57 1.64 19.73 2.03
N ASP A 58 2.00 20.82 2.73
CA ASP A 58 1.22 22.07 2.73
C ASP A 58 1.06 22.65 1.32
N HIS A 59 2.07 22.51 0.47
CA HIS A 59 1.96 22.91 -0.93
C HIS A 59 0.97 22.03 -1.69
N ASN A 60 1.07 20.70 -1.55
CA ASN A 60 0.19 19.73 -2.21
C ASN A 60 -1.28 19.90 -1.78
N VAL A 61 -1.54 20.15 -0.50
CA VAL A 61 -2.90 20.44 -0.01
C VAL A 61 -3.47 21.69 -0.69
N ARG A 62 -2.67 22.75 -0.84
CA ARG A 62 -3.10 23.98 -1.52
C ARG A 62 -3.38 23.80 -3.01
N LEU A 63 -2.71 22.85 -3.67
CA LEU A 63 -2.96 22.51 -5.07
C LEU A 63 -4.27 21.73 -5.27
N ASN A 64 -4.83 21.14 -4.21
CA ASN A 64 -6.02 20.29 -4.27
C ASN A 64 -7.23 20.96 -3.57
N PRO A 65 -7.79 22.06 -4.10
CA PRO A 65 -8.86 22.81 -3.43
C PRO A 65 -10.15 22.01 -3.24
N ALA A 66 -10.36 20.93 -4.01
CA ALA A 66 -11.47 19.99 -3.81
C ALA A 66 -11.41 19.25 -2.46
N THR A 67 -10.22 19.16 -1.83
CA THR A 67 -10.06 18.68 -0.45
C THR A 67 -10.42 19.72 0.62
N ASN A 68 -10.67 20.98 0.23
CA ASN A 68 -11.15 22.03 1.13
C ASN A 68 -12.56 22.53 0.79
N CYS A 69 -13.13 22.12 -0.34
CA CYS A 69 -14.44 22.57 -0.82
C CYS A 69 -15.08 21.47 -1.68
N HIS A 70 -16.15 20.84 -1.20
CA HIS A 70 -17.17 20.25 -2.09
C HIS A 70 -18.43 21.12 -2.01
N PRO A 71 -18.55 22.22 -2.79
CA PRO A 71 -19.71 23.10 -2.72
C PRO A 71 -20.98 22.52 -3.37
N GLY A 72 -20.97 21.26 -3.82
CA GLY A 72 -22.06 20.66 -4.58
C GLY A 72 -23.01 19.74 -3.79
N THR A 73 -22.63 19.29 -2.59
CA THR A 73 -23.35 18.21 -1.89
C THR A 73 -23.63 18.47 -0.42
N GLY A 74 -23.80 19.72 0.04
CA GLY A 74 -24.28 20.01 1.40
C GLY A 74 -23.49 19.40 2.57
N GLY A 75 -22.33 18.78 2.29
CA GLY A 75 -21.45 18.13 3.23
C GLY A 75 -20.42 19.14 3.72
N GLY A 76 -20.35 19.34 5.04
CA GLY A 76 -19.45 20.30 5.66
C GLY A 76 -17.98 20.08 5.28
N ALA A 77 -17.21 21.17 5.39
CA ALA A 77 -15.81 21.21 4.97
C ALA A 77 -14.97 20.12 5.66
N LEU A 78 -14.25 19.36 4.85
CA LEU A 78 -13.10 18.56 5.29
C LEU A 78 -12.07 19.53 5.89
N VAL A 79 -11.45 19.16 7.02
CA VAL A 79 -10.41 19.96 7.64
C VAL A 79 -9.07 19.23 7.53
N THR A 80 -8.21 19.65 6.62
CA THR A 80 -6.86 19.08 6.49
C THR A 80 -5.86 19.91 7.31
N LYS A 81 -5.08 19.24 8.15
CA LYS A 81 -4.02 19.83 8.97
C LYS A 81 -2.69 19.15 8.68
N VAL A 82 -1.70 19.95 8.32
CA VAL A 82 -0.31 19.47 8.21
C VAL A 82 0.38 19.74 9.55
N THR A 83 0.90 18.70 10.19
CA THR A 83 1.57 18.82 11.50
C THR A 83 2.79 17.91 11.58
N GLN A 84 3.80 18.36 12.33
CA GLN A 84 4.94 17.50 12.65
C GLN A 84 4.49 16.42 13.63
N LEU A 85 4.96 15.19 13.42
CA LEU A 85 4.71 14.07 14.32
C LEU A 85 5.99 13.23 14.43
N ASP A 86 6.47 13.05 15.65
CA ASP A 86 7.55 12.13 15.99
C ASP A 86 6.95 10.93 16.72
N TRP A 87 7.02 9.73 16.12
CA TRP A 87 6.48 8.50 16.70
C TRP A 87 7.06 8.18 18.09
N SER A 88 8.21 8.73 18.44
CA SER A 88 8.87 8.52 19.73
C SER A 88 8.50 9.57 20.79
N ASP A 89 7.76 10.62 20.43
CA ASP A 89 7.38 11.72 21.32
C ASP A 89 5.89 12.01 21.22
N SER A 90 5.12 11.44 22.14
CA SER A 90 3.67 11.60 22.20
C SER A 90 3.20 13.03 22.47
N THR A 91 4.08 13.93 22.91
CA THR A 91 3.73 15.35 23.02
C THR A 91 3.55 16.02 21.66
N THR A 92 4.02 15.39 20.58
CA THR A 92 3.84 15.85 19.20
C THR A 92 2.55 15.33 18.55
N PHE A 93 1.82 14.43 19.23
CA PHE A 93 0.62 13.81 18.66
C PHE A 93 -0.53 14.81 18.53
N PRO A 94 -1.42 14.64 17.53
CA PRO A 94 -2.63 15.45 17.42
C PRO A 94 -3.47 15.33 18.70
N PRO A 95 -4.30 16.35 19.00
CA PRO A 95 -5.13 16.33 20.19
C PRO A 95 -6.18 15.22 20.11
N GLY A 96 -6.15 14.32 21.09
CA GLY A 96 -7.06 13.17 21.16
C GLY A 96 -6.60 11.99 20.31
N LYS A 97 -7.44 10.95 20.28
CA LYS A 97 -7.24 9.75 19.46
C LYS A 97 -7.96 9.90 18.12
N VAL A 98 -7.45 9.23 17.09
CA VAL A 98 -8.03 9.21 15.73
C VAL A 98 -8.75 7.90 15.46
N ASP A 99 -9.77 7.96 14.60
CA ASP A 99 -10.57 6.79 14.21
C ASP A 99 -9.87 5.93 13.16
N ALA A 100 -8.97 6.52 12.39
CA ALA A 100 -8.18 5.80 11.39
C ALA A 100 -6.76 6.35 11.29
N ILE A 101 -5.82 5.45 11.07
CA ILE A 101 -4.44 5.78 10.70
C ILE A 101 -4.17 5.10 9.35
N ILE A 102 -3.56 5.83 8.43
CA ILE A 102 -3.16 5.30 7.11
C ILE A 102 -1.64 5.42 7.01
N GLY A 103 -0.97 4.30 6.79
CA GLY A 103 0.47 4.22 6.62
C GLY A 103 0.84 3.61 5.28
N SER A 104 1.74 4.25 4.54
CA SER A 104 2.29 3.70 3.31
C SER A 104 3.78 3.50 3.45
N ASP A 105 4.23 2.25 3.33
CA ASP A 105 5.62 1.83 3.30
C ASP A 105 6.46 2.39 4.47
N LEU A 106 5.94 2.29 5.68
CA LEU A 106 6.53 2.92 6.88
C LEU A 106 7.73 2.14 7.43
N ILE A 107 7.83 0.84 7.14
CA ILE A 107 8.78 -0.07 7.79
C ILE A 107 9.89 -0.42 6.81
N TYR A 108 11.03 0.24 6.95
CA TYR A 108 12.24 -0.06 6.18
C TYR A 108 13.24 -0.94 6.94
N GLN A 109 13.20 -0.92 8.27
CA GLN A 109 14.12 -1.62 9.16
C GLN A 109 13.36 -2.11 10.39
N SER A 110 13.67 -3.32 10.87
CA SER A 110 13.07 -3.92 12.07
C SER A 110 13.14 -3.03 13.32
N SER A 111 14.16 -2.18 13.43
CA SER A 111 14.33 -1.23 14.54
C SER A 111 13.19 -0.23 14.73
N VAL A 112 12.41 0.07 13.68
CA VAL A 112 11.28 1.01 13.74
C VAL A 112 10.01 0.37 14.28
N VAL A 113 9.90 -0.96 14.23
CA VAL A 113 8.71 -1.72 14.62
C VAL A 113 8.19 -1.35 16.02
N PRO A 114 9.01 -1.41 17.11
CA PRO A 114 8.49 -1.09 18.44
C PRO A 114 8.02 0.36 18.58
N ILE A 115 8.68 1.29 17.88
CA ILE A 115 8.34 2.72 17.91
C ILE A 115 6.98 2.93 17.23
N LEU A 116 6.80 2.35 16.04
CA LEU A 116 5.57 2.47 15.26
C LEU A 116 4.36 1.82 15.97
N VAL A 117 4.54 0.62 16.54
CA VAL A 117 3.47 -0.07 17.29
C VAL A 117 3.00 0.77 18.49
N ASN A 118 3.95 1.38 19.23
CA ASN A 118 3.59 2.25 20.35
C ASN A 118 2.84 3.50 19.89
N ALA A 119 3.31 4.15 18.83
CA ALA A 119 2.63 5.32 18.27
C ALA A 119 1.20 4.99 17.82
N ILE A 120 0.97 3.86 17.14
CA ILE A 120 -0.37 3.43 16.72
C ILE A 120 -1.27 3.17 17.94
N ALA A 121 -0.78 2.49 18.98
CA ALA A 121 -1.55 2.21 20.20
C ALA A 121 -1.98 3.49 20.95
N GLU A 122 -1.13 4.51 20.95
CA GLU A 122 -1.42 5.79 21.58
C GLU A 122 -2.35 6.66 20.72
N LEU A 123 -2.15 6.69 19.39
CA LEU A 123 -2.92 7.52 18.46
C LEU A 123 -4.32 6.98 18.17
N LEU A 124 -4.50 5.67 18.09
CA LEU A 124 -5.74 5.07 17.61
C LEU A 124 -6.81 5.01 18.73
N SER A 125 -8.07 5.27 18.38
CA SER A 125 -9.21 5.07 19.27
C SER A 125 -9.51 3.58 19.50
N GLU A 126 -10.30 3.23 20.52
CA GLU A 126 -10.56 1.84 20.93
C GLU A 126 -11.18 0.98 19.81
N ASN A 127 -11.89 1.60 18.86
CA ASN A 127 -12.47 0.92 17.69
C ASN A 127 -11.89 1.44 16.36
N GLY A 128 -10.76 2.14 16.42
CA GLY A 128 -10.15 2.69 15.22
C GLY A 128 -9.48 1.61 14.37
N CYS A 129 -9.18 1.95 13.12
CA CYS A 129 -8.50 1.06 12.18
C CYS A 129 -7.14 1.62 11.75
N PHE A 130 -6.14 0.76 11.68
CA PHE A 130 -4.88 1.07 11.02
C PHE A 130 -4.87 0.38 9.66
N PHE A 131 -4.75 1.16 8.59
CA PHE A 131 -4.61 0.67 7.23
C PHE A 131 -3.16 0.82 6.80
N TYR A 132 -2.58 -0.27 6.33
CA TYR A 132 -1.19 -0.31 5.94
C TYR A 132 -1.02 -0.84 4.52
N VAL A 133 -0.21 -0.15 3.73
CA VAL A 133 0.21 -0.64 2.43
C VAL A 133 1.73 -0.68 2.36
N ALA A 134 2.30 -1.79 1.90
CA ALA A 134 3.73 -1.91 1.69
C ALA A 134 4.03 -2.96 0.60
N PRO A 135 5.24 -2.94 0.00
CA PRO A 135 5.69 -4.02 -0.86
C PRO A 135 5.59 -5.39 -0.16
N GLU A 136 5.21 -6.42 -0.90
CA GLU A 136 5.12 -7.80 -0.42
C GLU A 136 6.46 -8.34 0.12
N SER A 137 7.57 -7.85 -0.43
CA SER A 137 8.91 -8.27 -0.05
C SER A 137 9.90 -7.11 -0.09
N GLY A 138 11.13 -7.36 0.39
CA GLY A 138 12.20 -6.35 0.39
C GLY A 138 12.11 -5.33 1.53
N ARG A 139 11.31 -5.62 2.57
CA ARG A 139 11.25 -4.86 3.82
C ARG A 139 11.60 -5.78 4.99
N ASP A 140 12.56 -5.35 5.80
CA ASP A 140 12.92 -6.06 7.04
C ASP A 140 11.97 -5.61 8.16
N GLY A 141 11.31 -6.56 8.82
CA GLY A 141 10.44 -6.29 9.98
C GLY A 141 8.94 -6.30 9.72
N LEU A 142 8.43 -6.59 8.52
CA LEU A 142 6.98 -6.64 8.28
C LEU A 142 6.28 -7.77 9.07
N ASP A 143 6.84 -8.99 9.04
CA ASP A 143 6.33 -10.12 9.82
C ASP A 143 6.43 -9.87 11.34
N GLU A 144 7.53 -9.23 11.76
CA GLU A 144 7.74 -8.81 13.14
C GLU A 144 6.69 -7.78 13.57
N PHE A 145 6.38 -6.82 12.70
CA PHE A 145 5.36 -5.80 12.94
C PHE A 145 3.96 -6.40 13.09
N VAL A 146 3.55 -7.29 12.18
CA VAL A 146 2.25 -7.98 12.29
C VAL A 146 2.15 -8.77 13.61
N THR A 147 3.25 -9.40 14.01
CA THR A 147 3.33 -10.13 15.29
C THR A 147 3.23 -9.17 16.48
N ALA A 148 3.97 -8.06 16.46
CA ALA A 148 3.99 -7.07 17.52
C ALA A 148 2.63 -6.36 17.67
N MET A 149 1.96 -6.03 16.57
CA MET A 149 0.60 -5.47 16.58
C MET A 149 -0.39 -6.42 17.25
N LYS A 150 -0.35 -7.73 16.93
CA LYS A 150 -1.18 -8.73 17.60
C LYS A 150 -0.88 -8.84 19.10
N SER A 151 0.40 -8.81 19.47
CA SER A 151 0.81 -8.80 20.89
C SER A 151 0.37 -7.54 21.64
N ALA A 152 0.23 -6.41 20.95
CA ALA A 152 -0.31 -5.16 21.50
C ALA A 152 -1.86 -5.15 21.59
N GLY A 153 -2.53 -6.23 21.17
CA GLY A 153 -3.99 -6.40 21.28
C GLY A 153 -4.78 -6.04 20.02
N PHE A 154 -4.11 -5.75 18.90
CA PHE A 154 -4.78 -5.48 17.63
C PHE A 154 -5.20 -6.76 16.91
N GLU A 155 -6.34 -6.72 16.25
CA GLU A 155 -6.84 -7.79 15.38
C GLU A 155 -6.43 -7.51 13.92
N HIS A 156 -5.76 -8.45 13.28
CA HIS A 156 -5.44 -8.36 11.85
C HIS A 156 -6.63 -8.87 11.02
N LYS A 157 -7.26 -7.97 10.25
CA LYS A 157 -8.47 -8.28 9.47
C LYS A 157 -8.20 -9.05 8.18
N GLY A 158 -7.00 -8.95 7.64
CA GLY A 158 -6.58 -9.71 6.46
C GLY A 158 -5.58 -8.95 5.62
N SER A 159 -5.05 -9.62 4.60
CA SER A 159 -4.14 -9.00 3.65
C SER A 159 -4.59 -9.32 2.24
N VAL A 160 -4.60 -8.31 1.37
CA VAL A 160 -4.96 -8.47 -0.04
C VAL A 160 -3.91 -7.77 -0.91
N ALA A 161 -3.60 -8.37 -2.06
CA ALA A 161 -2.78 -7.68 -3.05
C ALA A 161 -3.52 -6.44 -3.56
N ALA A 162 -2.80 -5.34 -3.75
CA ALA A 162 -3.34 -4.15 -4.36
C ALA A 162 -3.86 -4.45 -5.77
N PRO A 163 -5.10 -4.04 -6.11
CA PRO A 163 -5.65 -4.20 -7.44
C PRO A 163 -4.73 -3.63 -8.52
N ASP A 164 -4.68 -4.27 -9.69
CA ASP A 164 -3.81 -3.84 -10.78
C ASP A 164 -4.18 -2.46 -11.35
N GLU A 165 -5.43 -2.01 -11.18
CA GLU A 165 -5.87 -0.65 -11.53
C GLU A 165 -5.12 0.43 -10.74
N TYR A 166 -4.63 0.14 -9.54
CA TYR A 166 -3.84 1.08 -8.75
C TYR A 166 -2.39 1.21 -9.26
N LYS A 167 -1.99 0.36 -10.21
CA LYS A 167 -0.68 0.40 -10.90
C LYS A 167 -0.77 1.10 -12.25
N ALA A 168 -1.92 1.70 -12.59
CA ALA A 168 -2.10 2.42 -13.84
C ALA A 168 -1.11 3.58 -13.99
N ASN A 169 -0.77 3.91 -15.24
CA ASN A 169 0.13 5.01 -15.57
C ASN A 169 -0.40 6.33 -15.00
N PRO A 170 0.31 6.99 -14.05
CA PRO A 170 -0.17 8.20 -13.41
C PRO A 170 0.08 9.46 -14.24
N LEU A 171 0.81 9.35 -15.36
CA LEU A 171 1.17 10.50 -16.19
C LEU A 171 -0.01 10.92 -17.08
N GLU A 172 -0.30 12.22 -17.11
CA GLU A 172 -1.33 12.78 -18.01
C GLU A 172 -1.04 12.48 -19.48
N SER A 173 0.25 12.39 -19.87
CA SER A 173 0.67 12.04 -21.22
C SER A 173 0.34 10.60 -21.62
N MET A 174 0.08 9.72 -20.65
CA MET A 174 -0.08 8.28 -20.83
C MET A 174 1.11 7.65 -21.57
N ASP A 175 2.31 8.23 -21.41
CA ASP A 175 3.54 7.72 -21.99
C ASP A 175 4.10 6.60 -21.09
N ASP A 176 4.05 5.37 -21.59
CA ASP A 176 4.47 4.19 -20.82
C ASP A 176 5.98 4.09 -20.64
N GLU A 177 6.78 4.63 -21.57
CA GLU A 177 8.25 4.63 -21.44
C GLU A 177 8.67 5.61 -20.34
N GLN A 178 8.09 6.82 -20.34
CA GLN A 178 8.32 7.78 -19.27
C GLN A 178 7.78 7.27 -17.92
N CYS A 179 6.62 6.62 -17.92
CA CYS A 179 6.08 6.01 -16.72
C CYS A 179 7.03 4.95 -16.17
N PHE A 180 7.55 4.07 -17.02
CA PHE A 180 8.47 3.02 -16.58
C PHE A 180 9.77 3.60 -16.01
N ILE A 181 10.33 4.64 -16.65
CA ILE A 181 11.56 5.30 -16.18
C ILE A 181 11.37 5.94 -14.80
N HIS A 182 10.22 6.57 -14.55
CA HIS A 182 9.97 7.32 -13.33
C HIS A 182 9.32 6.49 -12.21
N PHE A 183 8.57 5.45 -12.57
CA PHE A 183 7.75 4.66 -11.66
C PHE A 183 7.90 3.16 -11.92
N VAL A 184 9.14 2.69 -12.08
CA VAL A 184 9.44 1.27 -12.32
C VAL A 184 8.75 0.35 -11.31
N ASP A 185 8.71 0.77 -10.04
CA ASP A 185 8.14 -0.01 -8.94
C ASP A 185 6.64 -0.28 -9.12
N LEU A 186 5.88 0.62 -9.76
CA LEU A 186 4.45 0.39 -10.02
C LEU A 186 4.21 -0.86 -10.86
N GLN A 187 5.12 -1.16 -11.79
CA GLN A 187 4.94 -2.29 -12.72
C GLN A 187 5.50 -3.61 -12.19
N VAL A 188 6.51 -3.56 -11.33
CA VAL A 188 7.26 -4.76 -10.92
C VAL A 188 7.04 -5.16 -9.45
N THR A 189 6.40 -4.29 -8.66
CA THR A 189 6.20 -4.53 -7.23
C THR A 189 4.75 -4.92 -6.95
N THR A 190 4.58 -6.03 -6.25
CA THR A 190 3.31 -6.36 -5.60
C THR A 190 3.23 -5.61 -4.28
N TYR A 191 2.20 -4.78 -4.11
CA TYR A 191 1.89 -4.12 -2.84
C TYR A 191 0.79 -4.90 -2.13
N ILE A 192 0.90 -5.02 -0.82
CA ILE A 192 -0.06 -5.69 0.05
C ILE A 192 -0.76 -4.63 0.89
N LEU A 193 -2.10 -4.64 0.83
CA LEU A 193 -3.00 -3.87 1.69
C LEU A 193 -3.35 -4.72 2.91
N GLN A 194 -3.18 -4.18 4.11
CA GLN A 194 -3.37 -4.85 5.40
C GLN A 194 -4.13 -3.96 6.39
#